data_AF-A0A0K2RBQ5-F1
#
_entry.id   AF-A0A0K2RBQ5-F1
#
_cell.length_a   1.000
_cell.length_b   1.000
_cell.length_c   1.000
_cell.angle_alpha   90.00
_cell.angle_beta   90.00
_cell.angle_gamma   90.00
#
_symmetry.space_group_name_H-M   'P 1'
#
loop_
_entity.id
_entity.type
_entity.pdbx_description
1 polymer ?
#
loop_
_entity_poly.entity_id
_entity_poly.type
_entity_poly.pdbx_seq_one_letter_code
_entity_poly.pdbx_strand_id
1 'polypeptide(L)'
;MGRYGTFDFHSHTNPKPICYAAAFDPDGWKRVSNDLVREAGVNLRLHSWFSRPIVDNGVIKGVICETKSGPQAFMADIVIDTTGDIDVASRAGASHIKDSYLTTLVFRLGNVDTAAAEAFEQANPKEARAINRTIKRLLGGAWELWWLKTPIDGVVWCNAPHMTGYDGVDPADMTAAEFAARDRITEAVEYVRATCPASRTATCWTSPPKWAYGRPACSRANTS
;
A
#
# COMPACT_ATOMS: atom_id res chain seq x y z
N MET A 1 9.66 2.14 -20.42
CA MET A 1 8.90 0.96 -19.92
C MET A 1 8.93 0.84 -18.40
N GLY A 2 10.08 0.92 -17.73
CA GLY A 2 10.21 0.74 -16.27
C GLY A 2 9.55 1.80 -15.35
N ARG A 3 8.73 2.73 -15.84
CA ARG A 3 7.96 3.65 -14.97
C ARG A 3 6.54 3.18 -14.71
N TYR A 4 6.03 2.22 -15.47
CA TYR A 4 4.67 1.69 -15.31
C TYR A 4 4.57 0.50 -14.34
N GLY A 5 5.68 0.15 -13.66
CA GLY A 5 5.71 -0.97 -12.71
C GLY A 5 5.73 -2.36 -13.37
N THR A 6 5.97 -2.45 -14.69
CA THR A 6 5.91 -3.70 -15.47
C THR A 6 7.16 -4.59 -15.34
N PHE A 7 7.83 -4.60 -14.19
CA PHE A 7 9.10 -5.31 -13.98
C PHE A 7 9.12 -6.01 -12.63
N ASP A 8 9.76 -7.18 -12.60
CA ASP A 8 9.92 -7.94 -11.37
C ASP A 8 10.93 -7.25 -10.42
N PHE A 9 10.43 -6.74 -9.29
CA PHE A 9 11.25 -6.11 -8.25
C PHE A 9 12.10 -7.10 -7.44
N HIS A 10 11.77 -8.40 -7.50
CA HIS A 10 12.47 -9.47 -6.78
C HIS A 10 13.52 -10.17 -7.66
N SER A 11 13.52 -9.94 -8.97
CA SER A 11 14.53 -10.51 -9.85
C SER A 11 15.89 -9.82 -9.70
N HIS A 12 16.94 -10.65 -9.63
CA HIS A 12 18.34 -10.22 -9.69
C HIS A 12 18.95 -10.34 -11.10
N THR A 13 18.16 -10.73 -12.11
CA THR A 13 18.62 -10.86 -13.50
C THR A 13 18.50 -9.54 -14.27
N ASN A 14 19.40 -9.33 -15.25
CA ASN A 14 19.41 -8.17 -16.14
C ASN A 14 19.39 -8.61 -17.62
N PRO A 15 18.45 -8.12 -18.46
CA PRO A 15 17.36 -7.20 -18.09
C PRO A 15 16.31 -7.89 -17.21
N LYS A 16 15.61 -7.11 -16.39
CA LYS A 16 14.56 -7.62 -15.50
C LYS A 16 13.43 -8.30 -16.31
N PRO A 17 12.88 -9.43 -15.83
CA PRO A 17 11.69 -10.04 -16.43
C PRO A 17 10.53 -9.04 -16.47
N ILE A 18 9.76 -9.09 -17.56
CA ILE A 18 8.51 -8.33 -17.67
C ILE A 18 7.50 -8.96 -16.71
N CYS A 19 6.95 -8.15 -15.81
CA CYS A 19 5.82 -8.52 -14.98
C CYS A 19 4.54 -7.93 -15.59
N TYR A 20 3.46 -8.71 -15.64
CA TYR A 20 2.12 -8.23 -16.00
C TYR A 20 1.48 -7.44 -14.85
N ALA A 21 2.23 -6.50 -14.27
CA ALA A 21 1.74 -5.52 -13.33
C ALA A 21 1.56 -4.19 -14.09
N ALA A 22 0.36 -3.62 -14.05
CA ALA A 22 0.06 -2.35 -14.67
C ALA A 22 -0.26 -1.31 -13.59
N ALA A 23 0.31 -0.12 -13.72
CA ALA A 23 -0.20 1.04 -13.00
C ALA A 23 -1.68 1.25 -13.37
N PHE A 24 -2.54 1.40 -12.37
CA PHE A 24 -3.96 1.65 -12.53
C PHE A 24 -4.36 2.91 -11.78
N ASP A 25 -5.44 3.56 -12.21
CA ASP A 25 -6.09 4.58 -11.40
C ASP A 25 -6.85 3.89 -10.25
N PRO A 26 -6.49 4.13 -8.97
CA PRO A 26 -7.18 3.52 -7.84
C PRO A 26 -8.66 3.89 -7.74
N ASP A 27 -9.09 5.06 -8.22
CA ASP A 27 -10.50 5.44 -8.18
C ASP A 27 -11.30 4.74 -9.29
N GLY A 28 -10.73 4.65 -10.50
CA GLY A 28 -11.23 3.75 -11.55
C GLY A 28 -11.33 2.30 -11.09
N TRP A 29 -10.33 1.80 -10.36
CA TRP A 29 -10.33 0.44 -9.82
C TRP A 29 -11.46 0.19 -8.81
N LYS A 30 -11.71 1.13 -7.88
CA LYS A 30 -12.82 1.03 -6.92
C LYS A 30 -14.16 0.94 -7.64
N ARG A 31 -14.36 1.76 -8.69
CA ARG A 31 -15.60 1.74 -9.47
C ARG A 31 -15.82 0.39 -10.15
N VAL A 32 -14.81 -0.12 -10.86
CA VAL A 32 -14.89 -1.43 -11.52
C VAL A 32 -15.11 -2.55 -10.50
N SER A 33 -14.45 -2.48 -9.34
CA SER A 33 -14.67 -3.45 -8.25
C SER A 33 -16.13 -3.46 -7.78
N ASN A 34 -16.77 -2.30 -7.66
CA ASN A 34 -18.20 -2.23 -7.30
C ASN A 34 -19.10 -2.84 -8.39
N ASP A 35 -18.74 -2.69 -9.66
CA ASP A 35 -19.48 -3.30 -10.77
C ASP A 35 -19.39 -4.83 -10.71
N LEU A 36 -18.19 -5.39 -10.48
CA LEU A 36 -17.98 -6.84 -10.29
C LEU A 36 -18.78 -7.40 -9.12
N VAL A 37 -18.80 -6.70 -7.98
CA VAL A 37 -19.59 -7.08 -6.81
C VAL A 37 -21.08 -7.12 -7.13
N ARG A 38 -21.58 -6.11 -7.85
CA ARG A 38 -22.99 -6.02 -8.24
C ARG A 38 -23.38 -7.13 -9.22
N GLU A 39 -22.55 -7.37 -10.23
CA GLU A 39 -22.74 -8.43 -11.22
C GLU A 39 -22.74 -9.82 -10.58
N ALA A 40 -21.91 -10.03 -9.57
CA ALA A 40 -21.86 -11.27 -8.80
C ALA A 40 -23.04 -11.46 -7.83
N GLY A 41 -23.93 -10.46 -7.69
CA GLY A 41 -25.06 -10.53 -6.75
C GLY A 41 -24.63 -10.52 -5.28
N VAL A 42 -23.42 -10.04 -4.97
CA VAL A 42 -22.90 -9.98 -3.60
C VAL A 42 -23.58 -8.86 -2.84
N ASN A 43 -24.08 -9.16 -1.65
CA ASN A 43 -24.64 -8.15 -0.73
C ASN A 43 -23.50 -7.37 -0.04
N LEU A 44 -22.94 -6.38 -0.74
CA LEU A 44 -21.88 -5.54 -0.21
C LEU A 44 -22.42 -4.56 0.83
N ARG A 45 -21.78 -4.56 2.00
CA ARG A 45 -22.02 -3.59 3.07
C ARG A 45 -20.75 -2.80 3.36
N LEU A 46 -20.79 -1.50 3.12
CA LEU A 46 -19.74 -0.56 3.52
C LEU A 46 -20.02 0.02 4.92
N HIS A 47 -19.06 0.78 5.47
CA HIS A 47 -19.20 1.44 6.78
C HIS A 47 -19.47 0.50 7.96
N SER A 48 -18.89 -0.70 7.91
CA SER A 48 -18.95 -1.69 8.98
C SER A 48 -17.52 -2.05 9.36
N TRP A 49 -17.11 -1.71 10.58
CA TRP A 49 -15.77 -1.98 11.08
C TRP A 49 -15.79 -3.25 11.94
N PHE A 50 -14.93 -4.21 11.66
CA PHE A 50 -14.88 -5.43 12.45
C PHE A 50 -14.53 -5.14 13.92
N SER A 51 -15.29 -5.74 14.84
CA SER A 51 -15.14 -5.57 16.30
C SER A 51 -14.59 -6.85 16.94
N ARG A 52 -15.31 -7.97 16.80
CA ARG A 52 -14.91 -9.28 17.35
C ARG A 52 -15.60 -10.44 16.64
N PRO A 53 -15.02 -11.64 16.64
CA PRO A 53 -15.68 -12.82 16.10
C PRO A 53 -16.74 -13.34 17.07
N ILE A 54 -17.70 -14.11 16.54
CA ILE A 54 -18.63 -14.93 17.30
C ILE A 54 -18.16 -16.36 17.14
N VAL A 55 -17.68 -16.98 18.22
CA VAL A 55 -17.12 -18.34 18.21
C VAL A 55 -17.90 -19.21 19.19
N ASP A 56 -18.29 -20.39 18.75
CA ASP A 56 -18.96 -21.41 19.56
C ASP A 56 -18.25 -22.76 19.38
N ASN A 57 -17.79 -23.35 20.48
CA ASN A 57 -17.06 -24.62 20.49
C ASN A 57 -15.89 -24.68 19.48
N GLY A 58 -15.12 -23.59 19.37
CA GLY A 58 -14.00 -23.47 18.43
C GLY A 58 -14.39 -23.26 16.96
N VAL A 59 -15.69 -23.13 16.67
CA VAL A 59 -16.22 -22.87 15.32
C VAL A 59 -16.71 -21.43 15.23
N ILE A 60 -16.20 -20.67 14.26
CA ILE A 60 -16.71 -19.33 13.98
C ILE A 60 -18.14 -19.42 13.45
N LYS A 61 -19.03 -18.59 14.00
CA LYS A 61 -20.45 -18.50 13.63
C LYS A 61 -20.81 -17.16 13.00
N GLY A 62 -19.89 -16.21 13.01
CA GLY A 62 -20.13 -14.85 12.54
C GLY A 62 -19.15 -13.84 13.09
N VAL A 63 -19.46 -12.57 12.88
CA VAL A 63 -18.70 -11.42 13.38
C VAL A 63 -19.63 -10.35 13.93
N ILE A 64 -19.10 -9.55 14.85
CA ILE A 64 -19.72 -8.30 15.29
C ILE A 64 -18.98 -7.16 14.61
N CYS A 65 -19.73 -6.23 14.04
CA CYS A 65 -19.17 -5.01 13.47
C CYS A 65 -19.71 -3.77 14.20
N GLU A 66 -18.84 -2.79 14.41
CA GLU A 66 -19.23 -1.44 14.79
C GLU A 66 -19.75 -0.70 13.56
N THR A 67 -20.91 -0.06 13.71
CA THR A 67 -21.55 0.71 12.66
C THR A 67 -22.12 2.00 13.23
N LYS A 68 -22.52 2.94 12.35
CA LYS A 68 -23.24 4.16 12.78
C LYS A 68 -24.63 3.87 13.38
N SER A 69 -25.17 2.67 13.20
CA SER A 69 -26.42 2.22 13.81
C SER A 69 -26.20 1.44 15.11
N GLY A 70 -24.97 1.44 15.63
CA GLY A 70 -24.55 0.65 16.78
C GLY A 70 -23.93 -0.69 16.38
N PRO A 71 -23.55 -1.52 17.38
CA PRO A 71 -22.99 -2.84 17.15
C PRO A 71 -24.00 -3.77 16.49
N GLN A 72 -23.58 -4.51 15.47
CA GLN A 72 -24.43 -5.48 14.77
C GLN A 72 -23.73 -6.83 14.62
N ALA A 73 -24.48 -7.91 14.84
CA ALA A 73 -24.01 -9.27 14.63
C ALA A 73 -24.39 -9.75 13.21
N PHE A 74 -23.41 -10.30 12.51
CA PHE A 74 -23.57 -10.93 11.20
C PHE A 74 -23.22 -12.40 11.33
N MET A 75 -24.22 -13.27 11.20
CA MET A 75 -24.08 -14.72 11.30
C MET A 75 -23.78 -15.31 9.92
N ALA A 76 -22.90 -16.32 9.86
CA ALA A 76 -22.54 -17.00 8.63
C ALA A 76 -22.07 -18.43 8.91
N ASP A 77 -22.30 -19.34 7.96
CA ASP A 77 -21.75 -20.69 7.99
C ASP A 77 -20.24 -20.71 7.73
N ILE A 78 -19.76 -19.77 6.90
CA ILE A 78 -18.36 -19.61 6.51
C ILE A 78 -18.01 -18.12 6.60
N VAL A 79 -16.87 -17.83 7.22
CA VAL A 79 -16.28 -16.49 7.28
C VAL A 79 -14.93 -16.52 6.57
N ILE A 80 -14.75 -15.63 5.59
CA ILE A 80 -13.50 -15.46 4.84
C ILE A 80 -12.84 -14.17 5.33
N ASP A 81 -11.64 -14.26 5.92
CA ASP A 81 -10.90 -13.10 6.39
C ASP A 81 -10.11 -12.45 5.23
N THR A 82 -10.56 -11.27 4.80
CA THR A 82 -9.89 -10.45 3.78
C THR A 82 -9.45 -9.10 4.34
N THR A 83 -9.17 -9.01 5.63
CA THR A 83 -8.80 -7.75 6.31
C THR A 83 -7.39 -7.26 5.97
N GLY A 84 -6.53 -8.14 5.45
CA GLY A 84 -5.11 -7.86 5.22
C GLY A 84 -4.27 -8.05 6.49
N ASP A 85 -4.76 -7.56 7.62
CA ASP A 85 -4.10 -7.61 8.93
C ASP A 85 -4.47 -8.84 9.78
N ILE A 86 -5.17 -9.82 9.18
CA ILE A 86 -5.64 -11.07 9.83
C ILE A 86 -6.52 -10.83 11.07
N ASP A 87 -7.27 -9.72 11.08
CA ASP A 87 -8.01 -9.26 12.25
C ASP A 87 -9.07 -10.25 12.74
N VAL A 88 -9.75 -10.94 11.82
CA VAL A 88 -10.83 -11.86 12.15
C VAL A 88 -10.26 -13.20 12.60
N ALA A 89 -9.37 -13.79 11.80
CA ALA A 89 -8.82 -15.11 12.06
C ALA A 89 -7.94 -15.12 13.33
N SER A 90 -7.11 -14.10 13.54
CA SER A 90 -6.27 -14.00 14.75
C SER A 90 -7.12 -13.94 16.03
N ARG A 91 -8.20 -13.15 16.03
CA ARG A 91 -9.12 -13.03 17.18
C ARG A 91 -10.08 -14.21 17.33
N ALA A 92 -10.28 -15.00 16.27
CA ALA A 92 -11.08 -16.23 16.32
C ALA A 92 -10.32 -17.43 16.90
N GLY A 93 -9.04 -17.27 17.24
CA GLY A 93 -8.20 -18.32 17.81
C GLY A 93 -7.42 -19.14 16.78
N ALA A 94 -7.37 -18.70 15.51
CA ALA A 94 -6.55 -19.37 14.51
C ALA A 94 -5.05 -19.20 14.81
N SER A 95 -4.28 -20.27 14.63
CA SER A 95 -2.83 -20.23 14.73
C SER A 95 -2.23 -19.32 13.66
N HIS A 96 -1.36 -18.41 14.07
CA HIS A 96 -0.66 -17.50 13.17
C HIS A 96 0.73 -17.17 13.70
N ILE A 97 1.59 -16.65 12.83
CA ILE A 97 2.91 -16.14 13.17
C ILE A 97 2.86 -14.63 12.99
N LYS A 98 3.22 -13.89 14.04
CA LYS A 98 3.46 -12.45 13.94
C LYS A 98 4.87 -12.23 13.43
N ASP A 99 4.99 -11.51 12.32
CA ASP A 99 6.26 -11.09 11.74
C ASP A 99 6.27 -9.58 11.57
N SER A 100 7.46 -8.99 11.53
CA SER A 100 7.67 -7.55 11.36
C SER A 100 8.29 -7.28 9.99
N TYR A 101 7.67 -6.38 9.23
CA TYR A 101 8.18 -5.97 7.93
C TYR A 101 8.13 -4.44 7.78
N LEU A 102 8.47 -3.95 6.58
CA LEU A 102 8.49 -2.53 6.27
C LEU A 102 7.09 -1.90 6.43
N THR A 103 7.05 -0.75 7.10
CA THR A 103 5.91 0.16 7.11
C THR A 103 6.14 1.32 6.15
N THR A 104 5.19 1.51 5.24
CA THR A 104 5.26 2.50 4.16
C THR A 104 3.94 3.25 4.05
N LEU A 105 3.98 4.57 4.24
CA LEU A 105 2.86 5.44 3.89
C LEU A 105 3.01 5.86 2.43
N VAL A 106 2.37 5.10 1.55
CA VAL A 106 2.40 5.38 0.12
C VAL A 106 1.72 6.71 -0.18
N PHE A 107 2.28 7.49 -1.10
CA PHE A 107 1.73 8.80 -1.48
C PHE A 107 1.78 9.03 -2.99
N ARG A 108 1.04 10.05 -3.43
CA ARG A 108 1.03 10.53 -4.83
C ARG A 108 1.45 11.98 -4.89
N LEU A 109 2.25 12.33 -5.90
CA LEU A 109 2.56 13.72 -6.23
C LEU A 109 1.83 14.10 -7.51
N GLY A 110 1.11 15.22 -7.48
CA GLY A 110 0.52 15.88 -8.64
C GLY A 110 1.45 16.97 -9.18
N ASN A 111 1.06 17.57 -10.31
CA ASN A 111 1.82 18.62 -11.00
C ASN A 111 3.26 18.24 -11.35
N VAL A 112 3.49 16.98 -11.74
CA VAL A 112 4.80 16.50 -12.20
C VAL A 112 4.81 16.38 -13.71
N ASP A 113 5.68 17.12 -14.40
CA ASP A 113 5.92 16.92 -15.83
C ASP A 113 6.73 15.64 -16.05
N THR A 114 6.03 14.52 -16.19
CA THR A 114 6.69 13.21 -16.31
C THR A 114 7.49 13.07 -17.60
N ALA A 115 7.13 13.78 -18.67
CA ALA A 115 7.84 13.76 -19.93
C ALA A 115 9.17 14.52 -19.82
N ALA A 116 9.16 15.70 -19.23
CA ALA A 116 10.37 16.46 -18.95
C ALA A 116 11.29 15.73 -17.96
N ALA A 117 10.73 15.07 -16.94
CA ALA A 117 11.50 14.27 -16.00
C ALA A 117 12.22 13.11 -16.70
N GLU A 118 11.53 12.34 -17.55
CA GLU A 118 12.15 11.25 -18.31
C GLU A 118 13.20 11.76 -19.31
N ALA A 119 12.93 12.87 -20.00
CA ALA A 119 13.90 13.48 -20.92
C ALA A 119 15.18 13.92 -20.20
N PHE A 120 15.03 14.52 -19.02
CA PHE A 120 16.16 14.88 -18.15
C PHE A 120 16.95 13.65 -17.71
N GLU A 121 16.28 12.57 -17.31
CA GLU A 121 16.92 11.33 -16.88
C GLU A 121 17.74 10.66 -18.00
N GLN A 122 17.23 10.73 -19.24
CA GLN A 122 17.92 10.21 -20.42
C GLN A 122 19.13 11.08 -20.81
N ALA A 123 18.98 12.40 -20.76
CA ALA A 123 20.05 13.34 -21.09
C ALA A 123 21.17 13.36 -20.02
N ASN A 124 20.81 13.23 -18.73
CA ASN A 124 21.71 13.40 -17.59
C ASN A 124 21.69 12.20 -16.61
N PRO A 125 22.03 10.99 -17.07
CA PRO A 125 21.82 9.76 -16.29
C PRO A 125 22.62 9.70 -14.98
N LYS A 126 23.81 10.32 -14.92
CA LYS A 126 24.63 10.37 -13.69
C LYS A 126 23.98 11.26 -12.63
N GLU A 127 23.50 12.43 -13.04
CA GLU A 127 22.83 13.41 -12.17
C GLU A 127 21.49 12.87 -11.67
N ALA A 128 20.67 12.33 -12.58
CA ALA A 128 19.41 11.67 -12.24
C ALA A 128 19.59 10.54 -11.21
N ARG A 129 20.63 9.71 -11.35
CA ARG A 129 20.96 8.67 -10.36
C ARG A 129 21.38 9.26 -9.01
N ALA A 130 22.07 10.41 -9.00
CA ALA A 130 22.44 11.09 -7.76
C ALA A 130 21.21 11.63 -7.05
N ILE A 131 20.31 12.31 -7.77
CA ILE A 131 19.02 12.80 -7.25
C ILE A 131 18.19 11.64 -6.70
N ASN A 132 18.02 10.54 -7.45
CA ASN A 132 17.32 9.34 -7.01
C ASN A 132 17.91 8.77 -5.71
N ARG A 133 19.24 8.69 -5.58
CA ARG A 133 19.89 8.23 -4.34
C ARG A 133 19.60 9.14 -3.16
N THR A 134 19.68 10.45 -3.35
CA THR A 134 19.38 11.42 -2.27
C THR A 134 17.94 11.28 -1.79
N ILE A 135 16.97 11.27 -2.71
CA ILE A 135 15.55 11.14 -2.37
C ILE A 135 15.28 9.82 -1.64
N LYS A 136 15.85 8.71 -2.12
CA LYS A 136 15.73 7.42 -1.44
C LYS A 136 16.25 7.46 -0.01
N ARG A 137 17.35 8.20 0.25
CA ARG A 137 17.89 8.38 1.60
C ARG A 137 16.94 9.19 2.48
N LEU A 138 16.39 10.29 1.96
CA LEU A 138 15.40 11.12 2.69
C LEU A 138 14.17 10.29 3.08
N LEU A 139 13.71 9.44 2.17
CA LEU A 139 12.58 8.53 2.41
C LEU A 139 12.93 7.31 3.27
N GLY A 140 14.19 7.14 3.71
CA GLY A 140 14.66 5.94 4.42
C GLY A 140 14.66 4.65 3.59
N GLY A 141 14.38 4.78 2.30
CA GLY A 141 14.35 3.69 1.34
C GLY A 141 13.24 3.86 0.31
N ALA A 142 13.47 3.29 -0.86
CA ALA A 142 12.48 2.98 -1.87
C ALA A 142 13.02 1.80 -2.69
N TRP A 143 12.18 1.25 -3.57
CA TRP A 143 12.62 0.30 -4.60
C TRP A 143 13.58 0.95 -5.60
N GLU A 144 13.74 0.40 -6.80
CA GLU A 144 14.68 0.92 -7.80
C GLU A 144 14.48 2.42 -8.07
N LEU A 145 13.21 2.83 -8.19
CA LEU A 145 12.78 4.18 -8.49
C LEU A 145 11.93 4.72 -7.34
N TRP A 146 12.15 5.98 -6.95
CA TRP A 146 11.33 6.64 -5.91
C TRP A 146 9.94 7.06 -6.41
N TRP A 147 9.73 7.10 -7.73
CA TRP A 147 8.44 7.42 -8.36
C TRP A 147 8.13 6.53 -9.56
N LEU A 148 6.85 6.28 -9.79
CA LEU A 148 6.28 5.52 -10.90
C LEU A 148 5.20 6.36 -11.60
N LYS A 149 4.97 6.11 -12.89
CA LYS A 149 3.86 6.70 -13.64
C LYS A 149 2.53 6.13 -13.17
N THR A 150 1.50 6.95 -13.27
CA THR A 150 0.10 6.51 -13.17
C THR A 150 -0.57 6.74 -14.52
N PRO A 151 -1.78 6.19 -14.75
CA PRO A 151 -2.58 6.55 -15.93
C PRO A 151 -3.07 8.00 -15.94
N ILE A 152 -2.88 8.76 -14.86
CA ILE A 152 -3.31 10.15 -14.74
C ILE A 152 -2.11 11.05 -15.04
N ASP A 153 -2.24 11.89 -16.07
CA ASP A 153 -1.22 12.86 -16.43
C ASP A 153 -0.91 13.82 -15.28
N GLY A 154 0.37 14.12 -15.10
CA GLY A 154 0.81 14.99 -14.00
C GLY A 154 0.87 14.30 -12.63
N VAL A 155 0.42 13.05 -12.50
CA VAL A 155 0.38 12.33 -11.22
C VAL A 155 1.34 11.13 -11.22
N VAL A 156 2.22 11.10 -10.21
CA VAL A 156 3.17 10.02 -9.98
C VAL A 156 2.90 9.30 -8.65
N TRP A 157 3.22 8.01 -8.63
CA TRP A 157 3.08 7.13 -7.47
C TRP A 157 4.42 6.95 -6.77
N CYS A 158 4.46 7.13 -5.46
CA CYS A 158 5.67 6.99 -4.65
C CYS A 158 5.47 5.87 -3.62
N ASN A 159 6.07 4.71 -3.87
CA ASN A 159 6.01 3.54 -2.98
C ASN A 159 7.11 3.60 -1.91
N ALA A 160 7.04 4.63 -1.07
CA ALA A 160 8.00 5.01 -0.03
C ALA A 160 7.30 6.03 0.89
N PRO A 161 7.79 6.37 2.11
CA PRO A 161 9.05 5.97 2.74
C PRO A 161 9.05 4.53 3.26
N HIS A 162 10.18 3.83 3.17
CA HIS A 162 10.36 2.55 3.83
C HIS A 162 10.83 2.77 5.26
N MET A 163 10.06 2.27 6.24
CA MET A 163 10.37 2.40 7.66
C MET A 163 10.32 1.04 8.36
N THR A 164 11.17 0.84 9.36
CA THR A 164 11.25 -0.37 10.18
C THR A 164 11.02 -0.03 11.63
N GLY A 165 10.70 -1.03 12.46
CA GLY A 165 10.53 -0.84 13.90
C GLY A 165 9.15 -0.34 14.33
N TYR A 166 8.15 -0.42 13.44
CA TYR A 166 6.75 -0.15 13.75
C TYR A 166 5.95 -1.43 13.63
N ASP A 167 5.09 -1.68 14.61
CA ASP A 167 4.11 -2.77 14.59
C ASP A 167 2.88 -2.38 13.75
N GLY A 168 2.65 -3.12 12.67
CA GLY A 168 1.58 -2.85 11.72
C GLY A 168 0.16 -3.05 12.28
N VAL A 169 0.03 -3.73 13.41
CA VAL A 169 -1.26 -4.00 14.07
C VAL A 169 -1.43 -3.26 15.40
N ASP A 170 -0.46 -2.43 15.80
CA ASP A 170 -0.60 -1.54 16.96
C ASP A 170 -1.00 -0.12 16.51
N PRO A 171 -2.15 0.41 16.96
CA PRO A 171 -2.58 1.75 16.60
C PRO A 171 -1.61 2.87 16.99
N ALA A 172 -0.88 2.73 18.10
CA ALA A 172 0.05 3.76 18.55
C ALA A 172 1.28 3.83 17.64
N ASP A 173 1.89 2.68 17.33
CA ASP A 173 2.98 2.58 16.36
C ASP A 173 2.56 3.04 14.96
N MET A 174 1.37 2.66 14.50
CA MET A 174 0.84 3.09 13.21
C MET A 174 0.64 4.61 13.14
N THR A 175 0.18 5.22 14.24
CA THR A 175 0.08 6.68 14.35
C THR A 175 1.46 7.32 14.27
N ALA A 176 2.43 6.83 15.07
CA ALA A 176 3.79 7.36 15.08
C ALA A 176 4.49 7.21 13.71
N ALA A 177 4.27 6.08 13.03
CA ALA A 177 4.78 5.82 11.69
C ALA A 177 4.23 6.83 10.69
N GLU A 178 2.95 7.19 10.78
CA GLU A 178 2.33 8.14 9.86
C GLU A 178 2.93 9.55 10.01
N PHE A 179 3.16 10.04 11.23
CA PHE A 179 3.86 11.31 11.46
C PHE A 179 5.28 11.28 10.90
N ALA A 180 6.06 10.25 11.25
CA ALA A 180 7.44 10.10 10.77
C ALA A 180 7.51 10.02 9.23
N ALA A 181 6.54 9.34 8.60
CA ALA A 181 6.46 9.27 7.15
C ALA A 181 6.15 10.63 6.53
N ARG A 182 5.19 11.37 7.08
CA ARG A 182 4.79 12.69 6.56
C ARG A 182 5.94 13.70 6.64
N ASP A 183 6.74 13.66 7.70
CA ASP A 183 7.94 14.49 7.82
C ASP A 183 8.96 14.18 6.71
N ARG A 184 9.27 12.89 6.50
CA ARG A 184 10.17 12.44 5.42
C ARG A 184 9.66 12.77 4.03
N ILE A 185 8.35 12.63 3.80
CA ILE A 185 7.71 12.98 2.53
C ILE A 185 7.86 14.47 2.26
N THR A 186 7.64 15.30 3.29
CA THR A 186 7.77 16.76 3.18
C THR A 186 9.20 17.15 2.78
N GLU A 187 10.21 16.62 3.49
CA GLU A 187 11.62 16.86 3.18
C GLU A 187 11.99 16.39 1.76
N ALA A 188 11.52 15.22 1.36
CA ALA A 188 11.76 14.69 0.01
C ALA A 188 11.10 15.55 -1.08
N VAL A 189 9.89 16.05 -0.86
CA VAL A 189 9.17 16.90 -1.81
C VAL A 189 9.84 18.27 -1.95
N GLU A 190 10.30 18.86 -0.86
CA GLU A 190 11.06 20.12 -0.89
C GLU A 190 12.35 19.96 -1.70
N TYR A 191 13.09 18.88 -1.47
CA TYR A 191 14.29 18.56 -2.24
C TYR A 191 13.97 18.35 -3.73
N VAL A 192 12.91 17.61 -4.05
CA VAL A 192 12.46 17.37 -5.43
C VAL A 192 12.13 18.68 -6.15
N ARG A 193 11.40 19.60 -5.50
CA ARG A 193 11.07 20.90 -6.07
C ARG A 193 12.32 21.75 -6.34
N ALA A 194 13.32 21.67 -5.45
CA ALA A 194 14.56 22.43 -5.59
C ALA A 194 15.49 21.88 -6.68
N THR A 195 15.48 20.56 -6.89
CA THR A 195 16.50 19.88 -7.73
C THR A 195 15.98 19.36 -9.06
N CYS A 196 14.67 19.18 -9.22
CA CYS A 196 14.07 18.68 -10.45
C CYS A 196 13.24 19.77 -11.14
N PRO A 197 13.72 20.34 -12.26
CA PRO A 197 12.98 21.33 -13.04
C PRO A 197 11.54 20.92 -13.40
N ALA A 198 11.33 19.63 -13.66
CA ALA A 198 10.05 19.02 -14.03
C ALA A 198 9.06 18.87 -12.85
N SER A 199 9.54 19.05 -11.62
CA SER A 199 8.75 18.87 -10.40
C SER A 199 8.72 20.13 -9.53
N ARG A 200 9.08 21.30 -10.07
CA ARG A 200 9.09 22.59 -9.33
C ARG A 200 7.74 22.96 -8.73
N THR A 201 6.66 22.59 -9.41
CA THR A 201 5.28 22.83 -8.97
C THR A 201 4.62 21.60 -8.34
N ALA A 202 5.39 20.52 -8.14
CA ALA A 202 4.85 19.25 -7.66
C ALA A 202 4.18 19.44 -6.29
N THR A 203 3.00 18.88 -6.09
CA THR A 203 2.26 18.96 -4.83
C THR A 203 1.90 17.57 -4.35
N CYS A 204 1.96 17.35 -3.03
CA CYS A 204 1.44 16.09 -2.48
C CYS A 204 -0.09 16.08 -2.65
N TRP A 205 -0.58 15.14 -3.45
CA TRP A 205 -1.99 15.12 -3.89
C TRP A 205 -2.84 14.23 -2.98
N THR A 206 -2.28 13.10 -2.52
CA THR A 206 -2.96 12.21 -1.55
C THR A 206 -1.94 11.37 -0.78
N SER A 207 -2.19 11.17 0.51
CA SER A 207 -1.67 10.06 1.31
C SER A 207 -2.85 9.15 1.71
N PRO A 208 -3.17 8.08 0.96
CA PRO A 208 -4.18 7.11 1.42
C PRO A 208 -3.74 6.48 2.76
N PRO A 209 -4.67 6.17 3.69
CA PRO A 209 -4.33 5.40 4.89
C PRO A 209 -3.73 4.05 4.49
N LYS A 210 -2.67 3.64 5.17
CA LYS A 210 -1.93 2.40 4.89
C LYS A 210 -2.75 1.17 5.33
N TRP A 211 -2.62 0.08 4.58
CA TRP A 211 -2.88 -1.31 5.00
C TRP A 211 -1.53 -2.01 5.21
N ALA A 212 -1.31 -2.67 6.35
CA ALA A 212 0.00 -3.29 6.61
C ALA A 212 0.18 -4.55 5.75
N TYR A 213 1.37 -4.71 5.17
CA TYR A 213 1.76 -5.95 4.51
C TYR A 213 2.38 -6.88 5.56
N GLY A 214 1.56 -7.63 6.30
CA GLY A 214 2.03 -8.87 6.92
C GLY A 214 2.03 -9.98 5.86
N ARG A 215 3.01 -10.87 5.84
CA ARG A 215 2.83 -12.19 5.20
C ARG A 215 2.29 -13.13 6.27
N PRO A 216 0.99 -13.49 6.27
CA PRO A 216 0.55 -14.61 7.09
C PRO A 216 1.01 -15.89 6.39
N ALA A 217 2.07 -16.51 6.90
CA ALA A 217 2.38 -17.88 6.54
C ALA A 217 1.41 -18.79 7.32
N CYS A 218 0.46 -19.40 6.62
CA CYS A 218 -0.38 -20.46 7.18
C CYS A 218 0.50 -21.72 7.29
N SER A 219 0.87 -22.12 8.52
CA SER A 219 1.50 -23.42 8.73
C SER A 219 0.45 -24.51 8.47
N ARG A 220 0.80 -25.50 7.64
CA ARG A 220 0.01 -26.73 7.55
C ARG A 220 0.13 -27.42 8.91
N ALA A 221 -0.98 -27.58 9.62
CA ALA A 221 -1.04 -28.52 10.73
C ALA A 221 -0.78 -29.92 10.15
N ASN A 222 0.35 -30.52 10.52
CA ASN A 222 0.54 -31.95 10.33
C ASN A 222 -0.47 -32.67 11.22
N THR A 223 -1.41 -33.36 10.59
CA THR A 223 -2.23 -34.38 11.25
C THR A 223 -1.34 -35.55 11.61
N SER A 224 -1.24 -35.84 12.90
CA SER A 224 -0.90 -37.17 13.44
C SER A 224 -1.95 -37.55 14.45
#